data_AF-A0A971FMQ4-F1
#
_entry.id   AF-A0A971FMQ4-F1
#
_cell.length_a   1.000
_cell.length_b   1.000
_cell.length_c   1.000
_cell.angle_alpha   90.00
_cell.angle_beta   90.00
_cell.angle_gamma   90.00
#
_symmetry.space_group_name_H-M   'P 1'
#
loop_
_entity.id
_entity.type
_entity.pdbx_description
1 polymer ?
#
loop_
_entity_poly.entity_id
_entity_poly.type
_entity_poly.pdbx_seq_one_letter_code
_entity_poly.pdbx_strand_id
1 'polypeptide(L)'
;MIHRQKKKKPQQSRASLILTIVLAFLLIVGAAVLISQLPDDESWQLPQNTDNETEEQISGFDCEPADAQRLYPFGERVVRVSGERITCLDILGSERFAVDVDFENPFVTSRQGWLLTADRESRRYVMITPDGEAFRGQLQGLICDTAISPDGTVALIQEQEGSTGVVTILEAQTGRHLFDCFFPESGYVLSVAFTKDNKAFDVVIVNTDGSQVQMIVKRFDLSGKAQGQLLPDINELSPLIVHQNEEQIVLAGYSQLMAVRYETDRAVWTKRFGQITSITEQNSNLYVLASEKSEGAASLYRITEDGTTKEIMTAGENKLALAVFDELIALGNGSHIRLLQQDDDDWYQDVTLQSDIIRFAFSDDESLIAVTHSGVRRINIVRP
;
A
#
# COMPACT_ATOMS: atom_id res chain seq x y z
N MET A 1 -3.24 -84.27 19.29
CA MET A 1 -4.71 -84.46 19.33
C MET A 1 -5.38 -83.20 18.80
N ILE A 2 -5.89 -83.23 17.57
CA ILE A 2 -6.60 -82.11 16.94
C ILE A 2 -8.10 -82.47 16.96
N HIS A 3 -8.91 -81.70 17.69
CA HIS A 3 -10.36 -81.85 17.71
C HIS A 3 -11.00 -80.94 16.66
N ARG A 4 -11.67 -81.55 15.68
CA ARG A 4 -12.37 -80.88 14.58
C ARG A 4 -13.85 -80.75 14.95
N GLN A 5 -14.31 -79.56 15.34
CA GLN A 5 -15.74 -79.27 15.52
C GLN A 5 -16.39 -78.92 14.17
N LYS A 6 -17.45 -79.64 13.81
CA LYS A 6 -18.33 -79.34 12.67
C LYS A 6 -19.29 -78.21 13.04
N LYS A 7 -19.27 -77.10 12.29
CA LYS A 7 -20.30 -76.04 12.34
C LYS A 7 -21.57 -76.49 11.62
N LYS A 8 -22.73 -76.47 12.30
CA LYS A 8 -24.07 -76.58 11.69
C LYS A 8 -24.50 -75.21 11.15
N LYS A 9 -24.99 -75.15 9.90
CA LYS A 9 -25.64 -73.97 9.32
C LYS A 9 -27.07 -73.82 9.90
N PRO A 10 -27.52 -72.61 10.27
CA PRO A 10 -28.90 -72.40 10.70
C PRO A 10 -29.83 -72.34 9.48
N GLN A 11 -30.92 -73.10 9.56
CA GLN A 11 -32.00 -73.17 8.59
C GLN A 11 -32.96 -72.00 8.85
N GLN A 12 -32.91 -70.95 8.02
CA GLN A 12 -33.84 -69.82 8.09
C GLN A 12 -35.27 -70.31 7.84
N SER A 13 -36.16 -70.12 8.82
CA SER A 13 -37.56 -70.49 8.72
C SER A 13 -38.27 -69.52 7.76
N ARG A 14 -39.10 -70.06 6.85
CA ARG A 14 -39.88 -69.29 5.86
C ARG A 14 -40.74 -68.19 6.50
N ALA A 15 -41.09 -68.34 7.79
CA ALA A 15 -41.80 -67.33 8.58
C ALA A 15 -40.98 -66.04 8.81
N SER A 16 -39.67 -66.15 9.01
CA SER A 16 -38.79 -64.97 9.15
C SER A 16 -38.70 -64.18 7.84
N LEU A 17 -38.74 -64.86 6.69
CA LEU A 17 -38.69 -64.23 5.37
C LEU A 17 -39.98 -63.47 5.06
N ILE A 18 -41.13 -64.07 5.37
CA ILE A 18 -42.45 -63.45 5.18
C ILE A 18 -42.57 -62.20 6.07
N LEU A 19 -42.11 -62.26 7.32
CA LEU A 19 -42.14 -61.10 8.23
C LEU A 19 -41.30 -59.94 7.69
N THR A 20 -40.09 -60.21 7.16
CA THR A 20 -39.27 -59.16 6.53
C THR A 20 -39.91 -58.57 5.27
N ILE A 21 -40.59 -59.39 4.45
CA ILE A 21 -41.25 -58.90 3.23
C ILE A 21 -42.43 -58.00 3.59
N VAL A 22 -43.24 -58.40 4.59
CA VAL A 22 -44.38 -57.59 5.07
C VAL A 22 -43.89 -56.28 5.69
N LEU A 23 -42.80 -56.32 6.47
CA LEU A 23 -42.20 -55.12 7.07
C LEU A 23 -41.63 -54.17 6.02
N ALA A 24 -40.95 -54.70 4.99
CA ALA A 24 -40.46 -53.90 3.88
C ALA A 24 -41.61 -53.23 3.11
N PHE A 25 -42.71 -53.96 2.90
CA PHE A 25 -43.88 -53.40 2.22
C PHE A 25 -44.55 -52.30 3.05
N LEU A 26 -44.67 -52.48 4.37
CA LEU A 26 -45.18 -51.45 5.28
C LEU A 26 -44.29 -50.21 5.31
N LEU A 27 -42.97 -50.36 5.23
CA LEU A 27 -42.04 -49.23 5.15
C LEU A 27 -42.19 -48.44 3.83
N ILE A 28 -42.40 -49.13 2.72
CA ILE A 28 -42.61 -48.49 1.41
C ILE A 28 -43.93 -47.71 1.40
N VAL A 29 -45.00 -48.30 1.93
CA VAL A 29 -46.30 -47.62 2.06
C VAL A 29 -46.20 -46.44 3.03
N GLY A 30 -45.50 -46.59 4.16
CA GLY A 30 -45.25 -45.52 5.10
C GLY A 30 -44.48 -44.35 4.47
N ALA A 31 -43.44 -44.63 3.70
CA ALA A 31 -42.67 -43.62 2.97
C ALA A 31 -43.52 -42.89 1.91
N ALA A 32 -44.36 -43.62 1.17
CA ALA A 32 -45.25 -43.03 0.17
C ALA A 32 -46.28 -42.07 0.80
N VAL A 33 -46.84 -42.43 1.96
CA VAL A 33 -47.77 -41.55 2.70
C VAL A 33 -47.04 -40.31 3.21
N LEU A 34 -45.81 -40.47 3.71
CA LEU A 34 -44.98 -39.36 4.19
C LEU A 34 -44.64 -38.37 3.06
N ILE A 35 -44.34 -38.88 1.87
CA ILE A 35 -44.11 -38.05 0.67
C ILE A 35 -45.38 -37.32 0.24
N SER A 36 -46.54 -37.97 0.32
CA SER A 36 -47.82 -37.35 -0.07
C SER A 36 -48.33 -36.28 0.91
N GLN A 37 -47.76 -36.20 2.11
CA GLN A 37 -48.08 -35.18 3.12
C GLN A 37 -47.05 -34.05 3.17
N LEU A 38 -45.98 -34.10 2.35
CA LEU A 38 -45.08 -32.97 2.19
C LEU A 38 -45.82 -31.86 1.42
N PRO A 39 -45.78 -30.61 1.88
CA PRO A 39 -46.26 -29.48 1.09
C PRO A 39 -45.51 -29.45 -0.24
N ASP A 40 -46.20 -29.11 -1.33
CA ASP A 40 -45.57 -28.76 -2.62
C ASP A 40 -44.84 -27.41 -2.49
N ASP A 41 -43.88 -27.32 -1.56
CA ASP A 41 -42.89 -26.26 -1.55
C ASP A 41 -41.74 -26.72 -2.44
N GLU A 42 -41.45 -25.91 -3.46
CA GLU A 42 -40.29 -26.00 -4.35
C GLU A 42 -38.96 -25.77 -3.59
N SER A 43 -38.76 -26.47 -2.48
CA SER A 43 -37.60 -26.37 -1.58
C SER A 43 -36.59 -27.52 -1.75
N TRP A 44 -36.83 -28.41 -2.73
CA TRP A 44 -35.95 -29.54 -3.06
C TRP A 44 -35.44 -29.55 -4.50
N GLN A 45 -35.49 -28.40 -5.19
CA GLN A 45 -34.51 -28.17 -6.23
C GLN A 45 -33.20 -27.87 -5.49
N LEU A 46 -32.22 -28.78 -5.59
CA LEU A 46 -30.82 -28.38 -5.42
C LEU A 46 -30.67 -27.06 -6.17
N PRO A 47 -30.05 -26.01 -5.60
CA PRO A 47 -29.77 -24.84 -6.39
C PRO A 47 -29.00 -25.35 -7.61
N GLN A 48 -29.65 -25.34 -8.78
CA GLN A 48 -28.91 -25.08 -9.98
C GLN A 48 -28.24 -23.77 -9.64
N ASN A 49 -26.91 -23.82 -9.48
CA ASN A 49 -26.07 -22.64 -9.47
C ASN A 49 -26.49 -21.85 -10.69
N THR A 50 -27.45 -20.96 -10.46
CA THR A 50 -27.62 -19.77 -11.23
C THR A 50 -26.53 -18.92 -10.62
N ASP A 51 -25.30 -19.20 -11.06
CA ASP A 51 -24.19 -18.27 -11.00
C ASP A 51 -24.65 -17.08 -11.86
N ASN A 52 -25.57 -16.29 -11.32
CA ASN A 52 -25.68 -14.87 -11.61
C ASN A 52 -24.78 -14.26 -10.53
N GLU A 53 -23.46 -14.28 -10.79
CA GLU A 53 -22.80 -13.10 -11.36
C GLU A 53 -23.05 -11.85 -10.51
N THR A 54 -22.69 -11.94 -9.23
CA THR A 54 -21.86 -10.90 -8.59
C THR A 54 -20.47 -11.46 -8.34
N GLU A 55 -19.89 -12.14 -9.33
CA GLU A 55 -18.46 -11.96 -9.60
C GLU A 55 -18.33 -10.53 -10.16
N GLU A 56 -18.38 -9.53 -9.29
CA GLU A 56 -17.89 -8.21 -9.69
C GLU A 56 -16.45 -8.41 -10.15
N GLN A 57 -16.22 -8.14 -11.44
CA GLN A 57 -15.00 -8.41 -12.21
C GLN A 57 -13.71 -8.05 -11.47
N ILE A 58 -13.21 -8.93 -10.60
CA ILE A 58 -11.87 -8.82 -10.06
C ILE A 58 -10.91 -9.37 -11.12
N SER A 59 -10.55 -8.53 -12.09
CA SER A 59 -9.52 -8.86 -13.07
C SER A 59 -8.14 -8.86 -12.41
N GLY A 60 -7.24 -9.72 -12.88
CA GLY A 60 -5.96 -9.89 -12.22
C GLY A 60 -5.17 -11.09 -12.74
N PHE A 61 -4.05 -11.36 -12.08
CA PHE A 61 -3.25 -12.55 -12.31
C PHE A 61 -2.69 -13.09 -10.99
N ASP A 62 -2.43 -14.39 -10.94
CA ASP A 62 -1.83 -15.05 -9.78
C ASP A 62 -0.30 -15.02 -9.85
N CYS A 63 0.33 -14.92 -8.68
CA CYS A 63 1.78 -15.03 -8.56
C CYS A 63 2.16 -15.62 -7.21
N GLU A 64 3.40 -16.10 -7.12
CA GLU A 64 3.93 -16.60 -5.84
C GLU A 64 4.17 -15.44 -4.85
N PRO A 65 4.10 -15.69 -3.53
CA PRO A 65 4.31 -14.66 -2.51
C PRO A 65 5.64 -13.91 -2.63
N ALA A 66 6.70 -14.58 -3.10
CA ALA A 66 8.02 -13.99 -3.29
C ALA A 66 8.04 -12.98 -4.45
N ASP A 67 7.31 -13.29 -5.53
CA ASP A 67 7.16 -12.37 -6.67
C ASP A 67 6.25 -11.19 -6.33
N ALA A 68 5.21 -11.43 -5.53
CA ALA A 68 4.29 -10.38 -5.12
C ALA A 68 4.97 -9.23 -4.34
N GLN A 69 6.02 -9.52 -3.55
CA GLN A 69 6.80 -8.48 -2.86
C GLN A 69 7.48 -7.48 -3.81
N ARG A 70 7.70 -7.91 -5.06
CA ARG A 70 8.39 -7.16 -6.12
C ARG A 70 7.43 -6.43 -7.06
N LEU A 71 6.11 -6.57 -6.86
CA LEU A 71 5.09 -5.94 -7.68
C LEU A 71 4.64 -4.60 -7.07
N TYR A 72 4.49 -3.58 -7.91
CA TYR A 72 4.10 -2.23 -7.52
C TYR A 72 2.96 -1.75 -8.44
N PRO A 73 1.80 -1.36 -7.88
CA PRO A 73 0.77 -0.65 -8.64
C PRO A 73 1.35 0.59 -9.34
N PHE A 74 0.98 0.81 -10.61
CA PHE A 74 1.48 1.92 -11.40
C PHE A 74 0.46 2.35 -12.46
N GLY A 75 -0.41 3.31 -12.11
CA GLY A 75 -1.59 3.64 -12.92
C GLY A 75 -2.46 2.40 -13.14
N GLU A 76 -2.91 2.16 -14.37
CA GLU A 76 -3.68 0.96 -14.74
C GLU A 76 -2.82 -0.32 -14.88
N ARG A 77 -1.57 -0.29 -14.44
CA ARG A 77 -0.58 -1.35 -14.67
C ARG A 77 0.11 -1.77 -13.39
N VAL A 78 0.95 -2.79 -13.51
CA VAL A 78 1.83 -3.23 -12.42
C VAL A 78 3.26 -3.31 -12.90
N VAL A 79 4.18 -2.77 -12.11
CA VAL A 79 5.61 -2.87 -12.36
C VAL A 79 6.22 -3.91 -11.44
N ARG A 80 6.88 -4.91 -12.03
CA ARG A 80 7.71 -5.88 -11.32
C ARG A 80 9.15 -5.38 -11.30
N VAL A 81 9.72 -5.22 -10.12
CA VAL A 81 11.09 -4.75 -9.92
C VAL A 81 11.96 -5.87 -9.37
N SER A 82 12.98 -6.25 -10.11
CA SER A 82 13.99 -7.22 -9.69
C SER A 82 15.39 -6.67 -9.91
N GLY A 83 16.40 -7.40 -9.41
CA GLY A 83 17.81 -7.04 -9.59
C GLY A 83 18.26 -7.01 -11.05
N GLU A 84 17.67 -7.86 -11.89
CA GLU A 84 18.11 -8.03 -13.29
C GLU A 84 17.19 -7.33 -14.30
N ARG A 85 15.92 -7.11 -13.93
CA ARG A 85 14.90 -6.62 -14.84
C ARG A 85 13.77 -5.88 -14.13
N ILE A 86 13.37 -4.77 -14.72
CA ILE A 86 12.12 -4.08 -14.40
C ILE A 86 11.12 -4.39 -15.50
N THR A 87 9.98 -4.99 -15.17
CA THR A 87 8.95 -5.41 -16.15
C THR A 87 7.65 -4.66 -15.89
N CYS A 88 7.11 -3.99 -16.90
CA CYS A 88 5.76 -3.44 -16.84
C CYS A 88 4.77 -4.47 -17.38
N LEU A 89 3.81 -4.84 -16.54
CA LEU A 89 2.76 -5.81 -16.79
C LEU A 89 1.42 -5.08 -16.89
N ASP A 90 0.52 -5.56 -17.74
CA ASP A 90 -0.88 -5.21 -17.59
C ASP A 90 -1.55 -5.99 -16.45
N ILE A 91 -2.84 -5.71 -16.22
CA ILE A 91 -3.61 -6.35 -15.16
C ILE A 91 -3.81 -7.86 -15.35
N LEU A 92 -3.56 -8.39 -16.55
CA LEU A 92 -3.63 -9.83 -16.85
C LEU A 92 -2.26 -10.51 -16.73
N GLY A 93 -1.22 -9.76 -16.33
CA GLY A 93 0.14 -10.27 -16.18
C GLY A 93 0.91 -10.37 -17.48
N SER A 94 0.41 -9.80 -18.58
CA SER A 94 1.12 -9.78 -19.86
C SER A 94 2.18 -8.68 -19.87
N GLU A 95 3.40 -9.02 -20.29
CA GLU A 95 4.50 -8.05 -20.43
C GLU A 95 4.17 -7.03 -21.53
N ARG A 96 4.22 -5.75 -21.17
CA ARG A 96 4.07 -4.62 -22.09
C ARG A 96 5.42 -4.13 -22.57
N PHE A 97 6.34 -3.95 -21.63
CA PHE A 97 7.74 -3.67 -21.88
C PHE A 97 8.57 -4.09 -20.68
N ALA A 98 9.88 -4.14 -20.89
CA ALA A 98 10.81 -4.37 -19.81
C ALA A 98 12.14 -3.69 -20.07
N VAL A 99 12.87 -3.53 -18.98
CA VAL A 99 14.11 -2.80 -18.91
C VAL A 99 15.11 -3.65 -18.14
N ASP A 100 16.20 -4.03 -18.79
CA ASP A 100 17.28 -4.78 -18.13
C ASP A 100 18.09 -3.83 -17.24
N VAL A 101 18.36 -4.28 -16.02
CA VAL A 101 19.08 -3.56 -14.98
C VAL A 101 20.07 -4.49 -14.29
N ASP A 102 20.97 -3.90 -13.52
CA ASP A 102 21.95 -4.63 -12.71
C ASP A 102 21.95 -3.97 -11.33
N PHE A 103 20.94 -4.36 -10.54
CA PHE A 103 20.65 -3.87 -9.21
C PHE A 103 20.83 -5.00 -8.19
N GLU A 104 21.36 -4.67 -7.02
CA GLU A 104 21.57 -5.62 -5.92
C GLU A 104 20.42 -5.55 -4.90
N ASN A 105 19.97 -4.35 -4.55
CA ASN A 105 18.93 -4.09 -3.55
C ASN A 105 18.00 -2.93 -4.01
N PRO A 106 17.11 -3.19 -4.99
CA PRO A 106 16.29 -2.15 -5.58
C PRO A 106 15.18 -1.68 -4.65
N PHE A 107 14.88 -0.39 -4.72
CA PHE A 107 13.72 0.23 -4.08
C PHE A 107 13.01 1.20 -5.05
N VAL A 108 11.75 1.51 -4.74
CA VAL A 108 10.85 2.23 -5.63
C VAL A 108 10.29 3.46 -4.95
N THR A 109 10.33 4.58 -5.66
CA THR A 109 9.53 5.77 -5.37
C THR A 109 8.61 6.02 -6.56
N SER A 110 7.33 6.20 -6.31
CA SER A 110 6.33 6.44 -7.35
C SER A 110 5.49 7.66 -7.03
N ARG A 111 5.20 8.46 -8.06
CA ARG A 111 4.27 9.59 -7.99
C ARG A 111 3.64 9.78 -9.35
N GLN A 112 2.31 9.74 -9.41
CA GLN A 112 1.48 10.10 -10.58
C GLN A 112 2.17 9.93 -11.96
N GLY A 113 2.20 8.71 -12.48
CA GLY A 113 2.76 8.43 -13.81
C GLY A 113 4.30 8.37 -13.88
N TRP A 114 4.99 8.61 -12.77
CA TRP A 114 6.44 8.43 -12.63
C TRP A 114 6.73 7.31 -11.63
N LEU A 115 7.60 6.38 -12.03
CA LEU A 115 8.14 5.35 -11.14
C LEU A 115 9.66 5.34 -11.27
N LEU A 116 10.32 5.83 -10.23
CA LEU A 116 11.76 5.79 -10.10
C LEU A 116 12.16 4.54 -9.33
N THR A 117 13.01 3.72 -9.94
CA THR A 117 13.69 2.64 -9.24
C THR A 117 15.15 2.99 -9.08
N ALA A 118 15.66 2.89 -7.87
CA ALA A 118 17.07 3.05 -7.55
C ALA A 118 17.56 1.84 -6.76
N ASP A 119 18.87 1.70 -6.65
CA ASP A 119 19.50 0.61 -5.93
C ASP A 119 20.28 1.14 -4.74
N ARG A 120 20.11 0.49 -3.57
CA ARG A 120 20.79 0.90 -2.32
C ARG A 120 22.25 0.51 -2.28
N GLU A 121 22.62 -0.59 -2.94
CA GLU A 121 23.99 -1.12 -2.90
C GLU A 121 24.78 -0.80 -4.18
N SER A 122 24.11 -0.29 -5.21
CA SER A 122 24.76 0.33 -6.37
C SER A 122 24.43 1.82 -6.44
N ARG A 123 24.92 2.46 -7.50
CA ARG A 123 24.77 3.92 -7.71
C ARG A 123 23.79 4.21 -8.83
N ARG A 124 23.01 3.21 -9.24
CA ARG A 124 22.25 3.22 -10.48
C ARG A 124 20.76 3.47 -10.22
N TYR A 125 20.12 4.10 -11.18
CA TYR A 125 18.68 4.39 -11.13
C TYR A 125 18.08 4.34 -12.54
N VAL A 126 16.77 4.13 -12.59
CA VAL A 126 15.95 4.11 -13.81
C VAL A 126 14.60 4.77 -13.51
N MET A 127 14.20 5.71 -14.38
CA MET A 127 12.86 6.30 -14.38
C MET A 127 11.98 5.60 -15.42
N ILE A 128 10.82 5.14 -14.98
CA ILE A 128 9.81 4.48 -15.80
C ILE A 128 8.56 5.37 -15.87
N THR A 129 7.96 5.44 -17.05
CA THR A 129 6.65 6.04 -17.33
C THR A 129 5.72 4.98 -17.94
N PRO A 130 4.42 5.29 -18.14
CA PRO A 130 3.53 4.42 -18.91
C PRO A 130 4.01 4.14 -20.34
N ASP A 131 4.89 4.96 -20.91
CA ASP A 131 5.36 4.78 -22.28
C ASP A 131 6.66 3.94 -22.36
N GLY A 132 7.30 3.65 -21.24
CA GLY A 132 8.53 2.88 -21.18
C GLY A 132 9.56 3.45 -20.23
N GLU A 133 10.83 3.16 -20.48
CA GLU A 133 11.94 3.86 -19.85
C GLU A 133 11.99 5.31 -20.33
N ALA A 134 11.94 6.26 -19.40
CA ALA A 134 12.20 7.67 -19.70
C ALA A 134 13.72 7.93 -19.74
N PHE A 135 14.43 7.55 -18.67
CA PHE A 135 15.87 7.70 -18.58
C PHE A 135 16.46 6.75 -17.53
N ARG A 136 17.79 6.59 -17.58
CA ARG A 136 18.58 5.89 -16.57
C ARG A 136 19.91 6.58 -16.35
N GLY A 137 20.55 6.31 -15.22
CA GLY A 137 21.87 6.86 -14.95
C GLY A 137 22.57 6.23 -13.76
N GLN A 138 23.70 6.82 -13.42
CA GLN A 138 24.52 6.44 -12.28
C GLN A 138 25.03 7.69 -11.56
N LEU A 139 25.04 7.67 -10.23
CA LEU A 139 25.60 8.72 -9.38
C LEU A 139 27.01 8.38 -8.89
N GLN A 140 27.66 9.35 -8.24
CA GLN A 140 28.99 9.17 -7.66
C GLN A 140 28.95 8.39 -6.35
N GLY A 141 27.90 8.60 -5.54
CA GLY A 141 27.64 7.92 -4.28
C GLY A 141 26.52 6.87 -4.35
N LEU A 142 26.33 6.14 -3.25
CA LEU A 142 25.21 5.21 -3.07
C LEU A 142 23.91 5.98 -2.91
N ILE A 143 22.80 5.48 -3.44
CA ILE A 143 21.51 6.17 -3.39
C ILE A 143 20.74 5.72 -2.15
N CYS A 144 20.51 6.64 -1.22
CA CYS A 144 19.89 6.34 0.07
C CYS A 144 18.38 6.55 0.06
N ASP A 145 17.92 7.60 -0.63
CA ASP A 145 16.51 7.96 -0.71
C ASP A 145 16.23 8.82 -1.94
N THR A 146 14.96 8.91 -2.35
CA THR A 146 14.56 9.64 -3.56
C THR A 146 13.20 10.32 -3.41
N ALA A 147 12.99 11.43 -4.11
CA ALA A 147 11.69 12.06 -4.26
C ALA A 147 11.40 12.45 -5.71
N ILE A 148 10.12 12.46 -6.05
CA ILE A 148 9.62 12.89 -7.35
C ILE A 148 8.66 14.06 -7.14
N SER A 149 8.86 15.12 -7.89
CA SER A 149 7.97 16.28 -7.93
C SER A 149 6.68 15.96 -8.71
N PRO A 150 5.65 16.82 -8.65
CA PRO A 150 4.47 16.67 -9.50
C PRO A 150 4.76 16.62 -11.01
N ASP A 151 5.81 17.30 -11.50
CA ASP A 151 6.15 17.36 -12.93
C ASP A 151 7.16 16.28 -13.39
N GLY A 152 7.64 15.44 -12.47
CA GLY A 152 8.61 14.38 -12.75
C GLY A 152 10.07 14.76 -12.55
N THR A 153 10.36 15.97 -12.05
CA THR A 153 11.70 16.33 -11.54
C THR A 153 12.06 15.39 -10.38
N VAL A 154 13.31 14.94 -10.36
CA VAL A 154 13.77 13.93 -9.38
C VAL A 154 14.80 14.54 -8.45
N ALA A 155 14.70 14.22 -7.17
CA ALA A 155 15.76 14.39 -6.20
C ALA A 155 16.28 13.02 -5.75
N LEU A 156 17.60 12.85 -5.77
CA LEU A 156 18.30 11.64 -5.30
C LEU A 156 19.22 12.04 -4.14
N ILE A 157 19.01 11.46 -2.96
CA ILE A 157 19.93 11.57 -1.83
C ILE A 157 21.02 10.53 -2.02
N GLN A 158 22.27 10.97 -2.04
CA GLN A 158 23.42 10.09 -2.16
C GLN A 158 24.43 10.25 -1.03
N GLU A 159 24.97 9.12 -0.59
CA GLU A 159 26.10 9.05 0.34
C GLU A 159 27.41 9.05 -0.45
N GLN A 160 28.23 10.09 -0.23
CA GLN A 160 29.57 10.21 -0.81
C GLN A 160 30.61 10.23 0.30
N GLU A 161 31.76 9.62 0.04
CA GLU A 161 32.88 9.61 0.99
C GLU A 161 33.31 11.04 1.34
N GLY A 162 33.38 11.33 2.64
CA GLY A 162 33.76 12.66 3.14
C GLY A 162 32.66 13.73 3.05
N SER A 163 31.42 13.35 2.73
CA SER A 163 30.23 14.22 2.73
C SER A 163 29.21 13.72 3.75
N THR A 164 28.40 14.62 4.31
CA THR A 164 27.22 14.25 5.11
C THR A 164 25.97 13.98 4.27
N GLY A 165 26.14 13.85 2.96
CA GLY A 165 25.07 13.61 2.00
C GLY A 165 25.04 14.69 0.93
N VAL A 166 24.64 14.28 -0.26
CA VAL A 166 24.44 15.18 -1.41
C VAL A 166 23.05 14.94 -1.95
N VAL A 167 22.33 16.01 -2.28
CA VAL A 167 21.05 15.89 -3.00
C VAL A 167 21.30 16.26 -4.46
N THR A 168 21.14 15.31 -5.36
CA THR A 168 21.22 15.53 -6.81
C THR A 168 19.85 15.77 -7.38
N ILE A 169 19.69 16.87 -8.13
CA ILE A 169 18.45 17.18 -8.84
C ILE A 169 18.60 16.86 -10.33
N LEU A 170 17.64 16.12 -10.87
CA LEU A 170 17.58 15.74 -12.28
C LEU A 170 16.35 16.30 -12.96
N GLU A 171 16.52 16.75 -14.20
CA GLU A 171 15.45 17.20 -15.08
C GLU A 171 14.46 16.07 -15.35
N ALA A 172 13.17 16.43 -15.33
CA ALA A 172 12.09 15.54 -15.72
C ALA A 172 12.29 15.02 -17.16
N GLN A 173 11.81 13.80 -17.43
CA GLN A 173 11.87 13.11 -18.73
C GLN A 173 13.26 12.76 -19.29
N THR A 174 14.27 13.61 -19.16
CA THR A 174 15.61 13.39 -19.73
C THR A 174 16.60 12.80 -18.74
N GLY A 175 16.37 13.00 -17.44
CA GLY A 175 17.32 12.64 -16.39
C GLY A 175 18.58 13.49 -16.41
N ARG A 176 18.57 14.62 -17.13
CA ARG A 176 19.73 15.51 -17.22
C ARG A 176 20.04 16.07 -15.84
N HIS A 177 21.29 15.91 -15.41
CA HIS A 177 21.79 16.54 -14.19
C HIS A 177 21.59 18.05 -14.25
N LEU A 178 20.91 18.60 -13.23
CA LEU A 178 20.72 20.05 -13.09
C LEU A 178 21.80 20.63 -12.18
N PHE A 179 21.89 20.12 -10.95
CA PHE A 179 22.85 20.56 -9.94
C PHE A 179 22.86 19.58 -8.76
N ASP A 180 23.89 19.74 -7.91
CA ASP A 180 24.02 19.04 -6.63
C ASP A 180 23.95 20.05 -5.48
N CYS A 181 23.20 19.71 -4.43
CA CYS A 181 23.17 20.44 -3.18
C CYS A 181 24.09 19.75 -2.16
N PHE A 182 25.04 20.52 -1.63
CA PHE A 182 25.99 20.09 -0.60
C PHE A 182 25.66 20.72 0.74
N PHE A 183 25.88 19.98 1.82
CA PHE A 183 25.53 20.38 3.18
C PHE A 183 26.75 20.36 4.10
N PRO A 184 27.70 21.29 3.94
CA PRO A 184 29.00 21.25 4.63
C PRO A 184 28.92 21.43 6.16
N GLU A 185 27.77 21.84 6.71
CA GLU A 185 27.56 22.18 8.12
C GLU A 185 27.29 20.95 9.02
N SER A 186 27.92 19.80 8.76
CA SER A 186 27.74 18.54 9.52
C SER A 186 26.29 18.09 9.63
N GLY A 187 25.61 18.16 8.49
CA GLY A 187 24.21 17.85 8.39
C GLY A 187 23.98 16.58 7.60
N TYR A 188 23.58 15.49 8.25
CA TYR A 188 23.20 14.27 7.54
C TYR A 188 21.85 14.47 6.85
N VAL A 189 21.81 14.31 5.54
CA VAL A 189 20.57 14.42 4.77
C VAL A 189 19.68 13.21 5.07
N LEU A 190 18.44 13.48 5.48
CA LEU A 190 17.48 12.44 5.86
C LEU A 190 16.38 12.24 4.83
N SER A 191 15.86 13.33 4.24
CA SER A 191 14.78 13.26 3.25
C SER A 191 14.72 14.54 2.42
N VAL A 192 13.97 14.46 1.32
CA VAL A 192 13.67 15.58 0.43
C VAL A 192 12.21 15.52 0.00
N ALA A 193 11.53 16.66 -0.06
CA ALA A 193 10.20 16.78 -0.65
C ALA A 193 10.08 18.03 -1.51
N PHE A 194 9.41 17.91 -2.65
CA PHE A 194 9.06 19.04 -3.49
C PHE A 194 7.81 19.74 -2.96
N THR A 195 7.79 21.06 -3.07
CA THR A 195 6.59 21.86 -2.77
C THR A 195 5.47 21.51 -3.74
N LYS A 196 4.22 21.67 -3.31
CA LYS A 196 3.05 21.36 -4.15
C LYS A 196 2.99 22.16 -5.44
N ASP A 197 3.39 23.42 -5.39
CA ASP A 197 3.42 24.32 -6.54
C ASP A 197 4.62 24.07 -7.46
N ASN A 198 5.48 23.11 -7.11
CA ASN A 198 6.66 22.69 -7.85
C ASN A 198 7.62 23.85 -8.15
N LYS A 199 7.76 24.81 -7.22
CA LYS A 199 8.73 25.91 -7.34
C LYS A 199 9.97 25.74 -6.48
N ALA A 200 9.90 24.86 -5.48
CA ALA A 200 10.97 24.64 -4.53
C ALA A 200 10.97 23.19 -4.03
N PHE A 201 11.99 22.85 -3.28
CA PHE A 201 12.07 21.61 -2.51
C PHE A 201 12.72 21.87 -1.17
N ASP A 202 12.31 21.08 -0.18
CA ASP A 202 12.82 21.12 1.18
C ASP A 202 13.65 19.87 1.47
N VAL A 203 14.77 20.06 2.14
CA VAL A 203 15.70 19.00 2.55
C VAL A 203 15.73 18.96 4.06
N VAL A 204 15.39 17.81 4.64
CA VAL A 204 15.52 17.57 6.09
C VAL A 204 16.93 17.06 6.38
N ILE A 205 17.56 17.72 7.33
CA ILE A 205 18.96 17.49 7.70
C ILE A 205 19.04 17.35 9.21
N VAL A 206 19.88 16.44 9.69
CA VAL A 206 20.25 16.36 11.11
C VAL A 206 21.67 16.85 11.34
N ASN A 207 21.81 17.95 12.08
CA ASN A 207 23.08 18.51 12.49
C ASN A 207 23.58 17.85 13.78
N THR A 208 24.82 17.36 13.75
CA THR A 208 25.47 16.67 14.87
C THR A 208 26.70 17.37 15.44
N ASP A 209 27.07 18.55 14.94
CA ASP A 209 28.26 19.30 15.41
C ASP A 209 28.07 19.96 16.78
N GLY A 210 26.82 20.20 17.18
CA GLY A 210 26.48 20.80 18.46
C GLY A 210 26.49 19.83 19.63
N SER A 211 26.31 20.36 20.85
CA SER A 211 26.03 19.53 22.04
C SER A 211 24.66 18.85 22.00
N GLN A 212 23.80 19.26 21.07
CA GLN A 212 22.48 18.70 20.83
C GLN A 212 22.36 18.36 19.35
N VAL A 213 21.73 17.22 19.07
CA VAL A 213 21.29 16.87 17.73
C VAL A 213 20.16 17.81 17.35
N GLN A 214 20.29 18.52 16.22
CA GLN A 214 19.31 19.49 15.76
C GLN A 214 18.81 19.14 14.37
N MET A 215 17.50 19.12 14.18
CA MET A 215 16.94 19.02 12.85
C MET A 215 16.83 20.40 12.19
N ILE A 216 17.12 20.45 10.91
CA ILE A 216 17.10 21.64 10.08
C ILE A 216 16.35 21.29 8.80
N VAL A 217 15.46 22.16 8.37
CA VAL A 217 14.81 22.05 7.05
C VAL A 217 15.36 23.15 6.16
N LYS A 218 16.07 22.82 5.10
CA LYS A 218 16.59 23.82 4.15
C LYS A 218 15.75 23.83 2.88
N ARG A 219 15.32 25.02 2.44
CA ARG A 219 14.60 25.18 1.17
C ARG A 219 15.51 25.66 0.07
N PHE A 220 15.33 25.08 -1.11
CA PHE A 220 15.98 25.49 -2.34
C PHE A 220 14.93 25.73 -3.42
N ASP A 221 15.19 26.69 -4.30
CA ASP A 221 14.45 26.76 -5.56
C ASP A 221 14.95 25.71 -6.57
N LEU A 222 14.23 25.55 -7.68
CA LEU A 222 14.62 24.63 -8.76
C LEU A 222 15.87 25.08 -9.57
N SER A 223 16.54 26.17 -9.18
CA SER A 223 17.86 26.54 -9.70
C SER A 223 19.00 26.13 -8.75
N GLY A 224 18.66 25.54 -7.59
CA GLY A 224 19.61 25.12 -6.56
C GLY A 224 20.01 26.26 -5.62
N LYS A 225 19.35 27.41 -5.70
CA LYS A 225 19.63 28.53 -4.80
C LYS A 225 18.88 28.33 -3.48
N ALA A 226 19.62 28.38 -2.38
CA ALA A 226 19.04 28.34 -1.05
C ALA A 226 18.12 29.55 -0.82
N GLN A 227 16.89 29.28 -0.37
CA GLN A 227 15.90 30.31 -0.04
C GLN A 227 15.85 30.59 1.46
N GLY A 228 16.28 29.65 2.29
CA GLY A 228 16.37 29.80 3.74
C GLY A 228 16.43 28.46 4.45
N GLN A 229 16.21 28.48 5.76
CA GLN A 229 16.11 27.30 6.58
C GLN A 229 15.13 27.49 7.74
N LEU A 230 14.54 26.40 8.21
CA LEU A 230 13.78 26.30 9.45
C LEU A 230 14.62 25.59 10.51
N LEU A 231 14.40 25.97 11.76
CA LEU A 231 14.96 25.31 12.94
C LEU A 231 13.79 24.86 13.84
N PRO A 232 13.07 23.79 13.43
CA PRO A 232 11.89 23.35 14.16
C PRO A 232 12.24 22.99 15.60
N ASP A 233 11.50 23.53 16.56
CA ASP A 233 11.61 23.18 17.98
C ASP A 233 10.98 21.81 18.25
N ILE A 234 11.65 20.77 17.77
CA ILE A 234 11.23 19.38 17.90
C ILE A 234 12.38 18.55 18.46
N ASN A 235 12.09 17.81 19.53
CA ASN A 235 13.06 17.02 20.27
C ASN A 235 13.19 15.58 19.75
N GLU A 236 12.29 15.17 18.85
CA GLU A 236 12.28 13.85 18.22
C GLU A 236 12.86 13.95 16.81
N LEU A 237 13.59 12.93 16.36
CA LEU A 237 13.95 12.83 14.94
C LEU A 237 12.68 12.59 14.11
N SER A 238 12.35 13.57 13.28
CA SER A 238 11.21 13.57 12.37
C SER A 238 11.71 13.67 10.93
N PRO A 239 12.26 12.56 10.39
CA PRO A 239 12.90 12.57 9.08
C PRO A 239 11.89 12.75 7.95
N LEU A 240 10.62 12.41 8.15
CA LEU A 240 9.62 12.46 7.08
C LEU A 240 9.02 13.87 6.98
N ILE A 241 8.97 14.38 5.76
CA ILE A 241 8.46 15.71 5.43
C ILE A 241 7.32 15.62 4.42
N VAL A 242 6.23 16.30 4.72
CA VAL A 242 5.04 16.35 3.87
C VAL A 242 4.56 17.79 3.75
N HIS A 243 4.28 18.24 2.53
CA HIS A 243 3.65 19.54 2.30
C HIS A 243 2.14 19.42 2.46
N GLN A 244 1.58 20.00 3.52
CA GLN A 244 0.14 20.06 3.67
C GLN A 244 -0.48 21.08 2.70
N ASN A 245 0.19 22.21 2.52
CA ASN A 245 -0.13 23.19 1.49
C ASN A 245 1.17 23.88 1.02
N GLU A 246 1.05 24.98 0.28
CA GLU A 246 2.20 25.72 -0.25
C GLU A 246 3.10 26.33 0.85
N GLU A 247 2.52 26.68 2.00
CA GLU A 247 3.20 27.41 3.08
C GLU A 247 3.51 26.55 4.31
N GLN A 248 2.78 25.45 4.48
CA GLN A 248 2.82 24.59 5.65
C GLN A 248 3.48 23.25 5.36
N ILE A 249 4.51 22.96 6.14
CA ILE A 249 5.24 21.70 6.14
C ILE A 249 4.87 20.94 7.39
N VAL A 250 4.66 19.64 7.27
CA VAL A 250 4.50 18.71 8.38
C VAL A 250 5.75 17.85 8.47
N LEU A 251 6.39 17.89 9.63
CA LEU A 251 7.47 16.98 10.01
C LEU A 251 6.89 15.83 10.82
N ALA A 252 7.23 14.61 10.44
CA ALA A 252 6.72 13.38 11.03
C ALA A 252 7.86 12.50 11.56
N GLY A 253 7.79 12.21 12.86
CA GLY A 253 8.61 11.21 13.54
C GLY A 253 7.86 9.92 13.78
N TYR A 254 8.40 9.11 14.68
CA TYR A 254 7.77 7.87 15.13
C TYR A 254 6.51 8.13 15.97
N SER A 255 6.51 9.17 16.80
CA SER A 255 5.40 9.46 17.74
C SER A 255 4.84 10.88 17.63
N GLN A 256 5.53 11.77 16.93
CA GLN A 256 5.19 13.19 16.88
C GLN A 256 5.00 13.68 15.44
N LEU A 257 3.98 14.50 15.24
CA LEU A 257 3.79 15.34 14.06
C LEU A 257 3.89 16.81 14.46
N MET A 258 4.56 17.61 13.66
CA MET A 258 4.65 19.06 13.85
C MET A 258 4.43 19.77 12.52
N ALA A 259 3.37 20.58 12.46
CA ALA A 259 3.18 21.51 11.35
C ALA A 259 3.89 22.83 11.64
N VAL A 260 4.66 23.31 10.66
CA VAL A 260 5.39 24.57 10.73
C VAL A 260 5.11 25.38 9.47
N ARG A 261 4.89 26.69 9.62
CA ARG A 261 4.82 27.60 8.48
C ARG A 261 6.21 28.08 8.12
N TYR A 262 6.63 27.79 6.89
CA TYR A 262 8.00 28.04 6.45
C TYR A 262 8.43 29.51 6.61
N GLU A 263 7.60 30.47 6.19
CA GLU A 263 7.99 31.89 6.22
C GLU A 263 8.21 32.47 7.62
N THR A 264 7.60 31.87 8.64
CA THR A 264 7.57 32.44 10.00
C THR A 264 8.37 31.62 11.01
N ASP A 265 8.78 30.41 10.64
CA ASP A 265 9.38 29.41 11.54
C ASP A 265 8.55 29.16 12.81
N ARG A 266 7.21 29.25 12.66
CA ARG A 266 6.26 29.05 13.77
C ARG A 266 5.54 27.73 13.61
N ALA A 267 5.50 26.98 14.72
CA ALA A 267 4.60 25.85 14.86
C ALA A 267 3.15 26.33 14.68
N VAL A 268 2.43 25.70 13.74
CA VAL A 268 0.99 25.88 13.57
C VAL A 268 0.27 24.97 14.56
N TRP A 269 0.67 23.70 14.61
CA TRP A 269 0.18 22.72 15.57
C TRP A 269 1.20 21.61 15.79
N THR A 270 1.01 20.85 16.88
CA THR A 270 1.78 19.65 17.19
C THR A 270 0.84 18.57 17.68
N LYS A 271 1.06 17.33 17.25
CA LYS A 271 0.29 16.15 17.65
C LYS A 271 1.23 15.05 18.11
N ARG A 272 0.79 14.29 19.10
CA ARG A 272 1.50 13.13 19.62
C ARG A 272 0.58 11.93 19.56
N PHE A 273 1.16 10.81 19.16
CA PHE A 273 0.55 9.49 19.12
C PHE A 273 1.48 8.53 19.85
N GLY A 274 1.00 7.32 20.15
CA GLY A 274 1.85 6.23 20.64
C GLY A 274 2.79 5.70 19.57
N GLN A 275 2.30 5.60 18.33
CA GLN A 275 3.07 5.24 17.15
C GLN A 275 2.37 5.76 15.88
N ILE A 276 3.14 6.31 14.96
CA ILE A 276 2.69 6.70 13.62
C ILE A 276 3.19 5.63 12.63
N THR A 277 2.27 5.04 11.89
CA THR A 277 2.55 3.97 10.91
C THR A 277 2.68 4.53 9.51
N SER A 278 1.81 5.46 9.13
CA SER A 278 1.88 6.12 7.82
C SER A 278 1.25 7.51 7.86
N ILE A 279 1.66 8.33 6.92
CA ILE A 279 1.16 9.68 6.71
C ILE A 279 1.06 9.89 5.20
N THR A 280 -0.05 10.45 4.76
CA THR A 280 -0.23 10.92 3.39
C THR A 280 -1.04 12.21 3.41
N GLU A 281 -0.93 12.98 2.35
CA GLU A 281 -1.64 14.23 2.21
C GLU A 281 -2.49 14.19 0.95
N GLN A 282 -3.70 14.74 1.06
CA GLN A 282 -4.58 14.99 -0.07
C GLN A 282 -5.49 16.18 0.25
N ASN A 283 -5.69 17.07 -0.72
CA ASN A 283 -6.63 18.19 -0.62
C ASN A 283 -6.43 19.04 0.66
N SER A 284 -5.17 19.29 1.04
CA SER A 284 -4.75 20.00 2.26
C SER A 284 -5.09 19.30 3.58
N ASN A 285 -5.62 18.08 3.52
CA ASN A 285 -5.83 17.24 4.68
C ASN A 285 -4.71 16.24 4.81
N LEU A 286 -4.27 16.05 6.04
CA LEU A 286 -3.32 15.02 6.38
C LEU A 286 -4.08 13.79 6.88
N TYR A 287 -3.83 12.64 6.26
CA TYR A 287 -4.34 11.35 6.67
C TYR A 287 -3.24 10.57 7.37
N VAL A 288 -3.49 10.21 8.61
CA VAL A 288 -2.49 9.62 9.49
C VAL A 288 -3.01 8.29 10.01
N LEU A 289 -2.28 7.21 9.73
CA LEU A 289 -2.47 5.95 10.43
C LEU A 289 -1.57 5.95 11.66
N ALA A 290 -2.18 5.95 12.84
CA ALA A 290 -1.46 5.99 14.09
C ALA A 290 -2.24 5.28 15.20
N SER A 291 -1.55 4.84 16.24
CA SER A 291 -2.15 4.35 17.48
C SER A 291 -1.98 5.37 18.60
N GLU A 292 -2.98 5.53 19.47
CA GLU A 292 -2.88 6.41 20.65
C GLU A 292 -1.88 5.88 21.69
N LYS A 293 -1.63 4.57 21.68
CA LYS A 293 -0.71 3.87 22.59
C LYS A 293 0.27 3.04 21.77
N SER A 294 1.50 2.91 22.23
CA SER A 294 2.59 2.23 21.50
C SER A 294 2.29 0.78 21.08
N GLU A 295 1.36 0.10 21.75
CA GLU A 295 0.89 -1.26 21.40
C GLU A 295 -0.63 -1.30 21.20
N GLY A 296 -1.26 -0.16 20.92
CA GLY A 296 -2.69 -0.08 20.68
C GLY A 296 -3.04 -0.34 19.22
N ALA A 297 -4.30 -0.73 18.96
CA ALA A 297 -4.88 -0.69 17.64
C ALA A 297 -4.70 0.69 17.01
N ALA A 298 -4.30 0.72 15.74
CA ALA A 298 -4.20 1.94 14.99
C ALA A 298 -5.58 2.40 14.52
N SER A 299 -5.72 3.71 14.37
CA SER A 299 -6.86 4.41 13.82
C SER A 299 -6.40 5.30 12.67
N LEU A 300 -7.33 5.59 11.76
CA LEU A 300 -7.14 6.58 10.70
C LEU A 300 -7.64 7.93 11.20
N TYR A 301 -6.76 8.93 11.17
CA TYR A 301 -7.07 10.31 11.55
C TYR A 301 -6.99 11.22 10.34
N ARG A 302 -7.91 12.18 10.27
CA ARG A 302 -7.83 13.37 9.42
C ARG A 302 -7.36 14.55 10.25
N ILE A 303 -6.33 15.24 9.80
CA ILE A 303 -5.83 16.46 10.42
C ILE A 303 -5.88 17.59 9.38
N THR A 304 -6.67 18.62 9.66
CA THR A 304 -6.80 19.82 8.81
C THR A 304 -5.62 20.77 9.02
N GLU A 305 -5.51 21.81 8.20
CA GLU A 305 -4.39 22.76 8.23
C GLU A 305 -4.22 23.47 9.58
N ASP A 306 -5.33 23.76 10.27
CA ASP A 306 -5.38 24.37 11.61
C ASP A 306 -5.08 23.36 12.74
N GLY A 307 -4.90 22.08 12.41
CA GLY A 307 -4.61 21.02 13.37
C GLY A 307 -5.86 20.44 14.03
N THR A 308 -7.07 20.75 13.53
CA THR A 308 -8.28 20.04 13.96
C THR A 308 -8.14 18.56 13.57
N THR A 309 -8.26 17.68 14.57
CA THR A 309 -8.07 16.24 14.40
C THR A 309 -9.41 15.54 14.54
N LYS A 310 -9.73 14.69 13.58
CA LYS A 310 -10.90 13.81 13.61
C LYS A 310 -10.44 12.37 13.39
N GLU A 311 -10.77 11.48 14.30
CA GLU A 311 -10.67 10.05 14.04
C GLU A 311 -11.78 9.68 13.04
N ILE A 312 -11.39 9.15 11.88
CA ILE A 312 -12.32 8.64 10.87
C ILE A 312 -12.79 7.25 11.30
N MET A 313 -11.85 6.38 11.68
CA MET A 313 -12.16 5.01 12.07
C MET A 313 -11.03 4.36 12.86
N THR A 314 -11.38 3.28 13.57
CA THR A 314 -10.41 2.29 14.05
C THR A 314 -10.00 1.36 12.91
N ALA A 315 -8.69 1.33 12.61
CA ALA A 315 -8.11 0.54 11.54
C ALA A 315 -7.73 -0.88 12.00
N GLY A 316 -7.40 -1.09 13.28
CA GLY A 316 -7.07 -2.40 13.87
C GLY A 316 -5.56 -2.61 14.10
N GLU A 317 -5.14 -3.86 14.28
CA GLU A 317 -3.76 -4.24 14.70
C GLU A 317 -2.94 -4.95 13.61
N ASN A 318 -3.55 -5.33 12.49
CA ASN A 318 -2.84 -6.05 11.43
C ASN A 318 -1.99 -5.10 10.57
N LYS A 319 -1.30 -5.65 9.56
CA LYS A 319 -0.58 -4.86 8.57
C LYS A 319 -1.55 -3.91 7.84
N LEU A 320 -1.39 -2.62 8.09
CA LEU A 320 -2.21 -1.57 7.50
C LEU A 320 -1.54 -0.96 6.27
N ALA A 321 -2.36 -0.56 5.30
CA ALA A 321 -1.92 0.24 4.17
C ALA A 321 -2.99 1.29 3.86
N LEU A 322 -2.55 2.47 3.42
CA LEU A 322 -3.41 3.62 3.14
C LEU A 322 -3.10 4.10 1.73
N ALA A 323 -4.14 4.33 0.94
CA ALA A 323 -4.05 5.10 -0.29
C ALA A 323 -5.13 6.18 -0.28
N VAL A 324 -4.81 7.32 -0.88
CA VAL A 324 -5.76 8.43 -1.04
C VAL A 324 -5.65 8.92 -2.48
N PHE A 325 -6.79 9.20 -3.10
CA PHE A 325 -6.90 9.74 -4.44
C PHE A 325 -8.09 10.70 -4.50
N ASP A 326 -7.82 11.98 -4.65
CA ASP A 326 -8.85 13.03 -4.60
C ASP A 326 -9.72 12.93 -3.33
N GLU A 327 -11.02 12.69 -3.45
CA GLU A 327 -11.92 12.51 -2.30
C GLU A 327 -11.99 11.06 -1.80
N LEU A 328 -11.29 10.12 -2.45
CA LEU A 328 -11.34 8.70 -2.15
C LEU A 328 -10.22 8.30 -1.21
N ILE A 329 -10.57 7.57 -0.15
CA ILE A 329 -9.61 7.01 0.79
C ILE A 329 -9.84 5.50 0.84
N ALA A 330 -8.76 4.75 0.67
CA ALA A 330 -8.77 3.30 0.76
C ALA A 330 -7.86 2.86 1.92
N LEU A 331 -8.44 2.09 2.84
CA LEU A 331 -7.73 1.48 3.96
C LEU A 331 -7.68 -0.03 3.79
N GLY A 332 -6.47 -0.58 3.71
CA GLY A 332 -6.22 -2.00 3.77
C GLY A 332 -5.92 -2.47 5.19
N ASN A 333 -6.54 -3.57 5.60
CA ASN A 333 -6.25 -4.30 6.84
C ASN A 333 -6.29 -5.81 6.55
N GLY A 334 -5.12 -6.47 6.59
CA GLY A 334 -5.04 -7.90 6.28
C GLY A 334 -5.45 -8.15 4.83
N SER A 335 -6.54 -8.88 4.61
CA SER A 335 -7.11 -9.12 3.28
C SER A 335 -8.28 -8.20 2.91
N HIS A 336 -8.66 -7.27 3.78
CA HIS A 336 -9.81 -6.37 3.56
C HIS A 336 -9.36 -5.01 3.06
N ILE A 337 -10.07 -4.45 2.08
CA ILE A 337 -9.95 -3.06 1.64
C ILE A 337 -11.28 -2.37 1.87
N ARG A 338 -11.25 -1.29 2.64
CA ARG A 338 -12.41 -0.42 2.85
C ARG A 338 -12.21 0.89 2.13
N LEU A 339 -13.22 1.28 1.36
CA LEU A 339 -13.29 2.53 0.63
C LEU A 339 -14.27 3.49 1.31
N LEU A 340 -13.85 4.74 1.44
CA LEU A 340 -14.63 5.82 2.03
C LEU A 340 -14.45 7.10 1.22
N GLN A 341 -15.50 7.91 1.15
CA GLN A 341 -15.42 9.27 0.61
C GLN A 341 -15.09 10.25 1.74
N GLN A 342 -14.23 11.23 1.46
CA GLN A 342 -13.69 12.17 2.43
C GLN A 342 -14.77 12.90 3.25
N ASP A 343 -15.93 13.17 2.66
CA ASP A 343 -16.98 13.99 3.25
C ASP A 343 -18.09 13.20 3.94
N ASP A 344 -18.30 11.93 3.58
CA ASP A 344 -19.48 11.20 4.04
C ASP A 344 -19.27 10.42 5.35
N ASP A 345 -18.02 10.23 5.82
CA ASP A 345 -17.62 9.32 6.91
C ASP A 345 -18.15 7.86 6.79
N ASP A 346 -19.08 7.60 5.88
CA ASP A 346 -19.75 6.34 5.65
C ASP A 346 -19.02 5.56 4.55
N TRP A 347 -18.75 4.30 4.85
CA TRP A 347 -18.22 3.33 3.89
C TRP A 347 -19.29 3.09 2.85
N TYR A 348 -18.90 3.15 1.58
CA TYR A 348 -19.80 2.71 0.53
C TYR A 348 -19.31 1.42 -0.14
N GLN A 349 -18.09 0.95 0.17
CA GLN A 349 -17.59 -0.34 -0.34
C GLN A 349 -16.56 -1.01 0.60
N ASP A 350 -16.78 -2.29 0.91
CA ASP A 350 -15.85 -3.17 1.63
C ASP A 350 -15.56 -4.39 0.75
N VAL A 351 -14.29 -4.62 0.45
CA VAL A 351 -13.83 -5.67 -0.46
C VAL A 351 -12.92 -6.63 0.30
N THR A 352 -13.28 -7.90 0.29
CA THR A 352 -12.47 -8.97 0.89
C THR A 352 -11.70 -9.70 -0.20
N LEU A 353 -10.37 -9.69 -0.11
CA LEU A 353 -9.49 -10.42 -1.01
C LEU A 353 -9.19 -11.82 -0.46
N GLN A 354 -8.78 -12.72 -1.36
CA GLN A 354 -8.46 -14.11 -1.02
C GLN A 354 -7.18 -14.27 -0.18
N SER A 355 -6.36 -13.22 -0.10
CA SER A 355 -5.05 -13.24 0.54
C SER A 355 -4.70 -11.86 1.09
N ASP A 356 -3.82 -11.85 2.08
CA ASP A 356 -3.33 -10.62 2.71
C ASP A 356 -2.68 -9.66 1.71
N ILE A 357 -2.99 -8.39 1.90
CA ILE A 357 -2.54 -7.27 1.08
C ILE A 357 -1.09 -6.95 1.41
N ILE A 358 -0.28 -6.83 0.36
CA ILE A 358 1.10 -6.34 0.47
C ILE A 358 1.13 -4.83 0.30
N ARG A 359 0.42 -4.33 -0.72
CA ARG A 359 0.26 -2.90 -1.05
C ARG A 359 -0.87 -2.72 -2.07
N PHE A 360 -1.38 -1.51 -2.18
CA PHE A 360 -2.35 -1.13 -3.20
C PHE A 360 -2.22 0.36 -3.52
N ALA A 361 -2.73 0.77 -4.66
CA ALA A 361 -2.89 2.17 -5.02
C ALA A 361 -4.10 2.33 -5.94
N PHE A 362 -4.67 3.52 -5.96
CA PHE A 362 -5.65 3.89 -6.98
C PHE A 362 -4.98 3.90 -8.35
N SER A 363 -5.62 3.26 -9.33
CA SER A 363 -5.24 3.40 -10.74
C SER A 363 -5.84 4.68 -11.33
N ASP A 364 -7.07 4.99 -10.91
CA ASP A 364 -7.89 6.14 -11.30
C ASP A 364 -8.99 6.35 -10.23
N ASP A 365 -9.99 7.17 -10.54
CA ASP A 365 -11.11 7.46 -9.64
C ASP A 365 -12.24 6.40 -9.69
N GLU A 366 -12.08 5.36 -10.50
CA GLU A 366 -13.03 4.27 -10.71
C GLU A 366 -12.47 2.91 -10.28
N SER A 367 -11.18 2.81 -9.97
CA SER A 367 -10.54 1.54 -9.68
C SER A 367 -9.26 1.65 -8.86
N LEU A 368 -8.94 0.57 -8.16
CA LEU A 368 -7.66 0.38 -7.48
C LEU A 368 -6.99 -0.92 -7.91
N ILE A 369 -5.67 -0.97 -7.81
CA ILE A 369 -4.89 -2.18 -8.01
C ILE A 369 -4.30 -2.60 -6.66
N ALA A 370 -4.66 -3.81 -6.23
CA ALA A 370 -4.16 -4.45 -5.03
C ALA A 370 -3.19 -5.57 -5.39
N VAL A 371 -2.04 -5.57 -4.72
CA VAL A 371 -1.07 -6.67 -4.73
C VAL A 371 -1.21 -7.42 -3.42
N THR A 372 -1.53 -8.71 -3.49
CA THR A 372 -1.67 -9.61 -2.35
C THR A 372 -0.57 -10.67 -2.38
N HIS A 373 -0.43 -11.46 -1.30
CA HIS A 373 0.49 -12.61 -1.30
C HIS A 373 0.17 -13.67 -2.37
N SER A 374 -1.02 -13.67 -2.98
CA SER A 374 -1.42 -14.65 -4.00
C SER A 374 -1.46 -14.10 -5.42
N GLY A 375 -1.33 -12.78 -5.63
CA GLY A 375 -1.51 -12.20 -6.95
C GLY A 375 -1.80 -10.71 -6.97
N VAL A 376 -2.16 -10.24 -8.16
CA VAL A 376 -2.64 -8.87 -8.42
C VAL A 376 -4.13 -8.92 -8.70
N ARG A 377 -4.87 -7.94 -8.20
CA ARG A 377 -6.31 -7.76 -8.40
C ARG A 377 -6.64 -6.30 -8.68
N ARG A 378 -7.42 -6.02 -9.72
CA ARG A 378 -8.11 -4.74 -9.92
C ARG A 378 -9.47 -4.82 -9.24
N ILE A 379 -9.78 -3.79 -8.48
CA ILE A 379 -11.03 -3.64 -7.77
C ILE A 379 -11.70 -2.40 -8.34
N ASN A 380 -12.90 -2.58 -8.89
CA ASN A 380 -13.69 -1.46 -9.39
C ASN A 380 -14.40 -0.80 -8.22
N ILE A 381 -14.44 0.53 -8.24
CA ILE A 381 -15.06 1.36 -7.22
C ILE A 381 -16.50 1.61 -7.64
N VAL A 382 -17.44 1.09 -6.86
CA VAL A 382 -18.87 1.26 -7.10
C VAL A 382 -19.33 2.46 -6.27
N ARG A 383 -19.59 3.59 -6.93
CA ARG A 383 -20.13 4.77 -6.24
C ARG A 383 -21.64 4.58 -5.98
N PRO A 384 -22.15 5.06 -4.83
CA PRO A 384 -23.57 4.99 -4.49
C PRO A 384 -24.48 5.80 -5.42
#